data_AF-A0A9D3Y1S0-F1
#
_entry.id   AF-A0A9D3Y1S0-F1
#
_cell.length_a   1.000
_cell.length_b   1.000
_cell.length_c   1.000
_cell.angle_alpha   90.00
_cell.angle_beta   90.00
_cell.angle_gamma   90.00
#
_symmetry.space_group_name_H-M   'P 1'
#
loop_
_entity.id
_entity.type
_entity.pdbx_description
1 polymer ?
#
loop_
_entity_poly.entity_id
_entity_poly.type
_entity_poly.pdbx_seq_one_letter_code
_entity_poly.pdbx_strand_id
1 'polypeptide(L)' 'MNKYPLSLVVQIYWSENGELVCISTEESFFILKYRQEAVDQAKNDKELVTEDGIEEAFDVSTDCFAALSIGIKTHTNL' A
#
# COMPACT_ATOMS: atom_id res chain seq x y z
N MET A 1 25.30 15.98 0.62
CA MET A 1 25.26 14.52 0.44
C MET A 1 23.82 14.09 0.73
N ASN A 2 22.97 14.07 -0.30
CA ASN A 2 21.54 13.81 -0.13
C ASN A 2 21.35 12.34 0.22
N LYS A 3 20.75 12.10 1.39
CA LYS A 3 20.64 10.76 2.00
C LYS A 3 19.70 9.82 1.22
N TYR A 4 18.95 10.35 0.24
CA TYR A 4 18.04 9.61 -0.61
C TYR A 4 18.01 10.25 -2.00
N PRO A 5 18.58 9.63 -3.05
CA PRO A 5 18.41 10.12 -4.42
C PRO A 5 16.92 10.09 -4.79
N LEU A 6 16.46 11.13 -5.46
CA LEU A 6 15.06 11.48 -5.77
C LEU A 6 14.34 10.52 -6.74
N SER A 7 14.57 9.21 -6.66
CA SER A 7 14.08 8.25 -7.66
C SER A 7 13.64 6.91 -7.08
N LEU A 8 13.09 6.85 -5.86
CA LEU A 8 12.75 5.56 -5.24
C LEU A 8 11.34 5.39 -4.68
N VAL A 9 10.41 6.32 -4.93
CA VAL A 9 8.95 6.08 -4.76
C VAL A 9 8.21 6.80 -5.89
N VAL A 10 7.41 6.07 -6.67
CA VAL A 10 6.95 6.54 -8.00
C VAL A 10 5.55 7.14 -7.95
N GLN A 11 4.56 6.50 -7.33
CA GLN A 11 3.21 7.07 -7.17
C GLN A 11 2.46 6.40 -6.01
N ILE A 12 1.63 7.18 -5.30
CA ILE A 12 0.75 6.70 -4.21
C ILE A 12 -0.71 6.84 -4.66
N TYR A 13 -1.47 5.76 -4.58
CA TYR A 13 -2.89 5.74 -4.92
C TYR A 13 -3.72 5.26 -3.76
N TRP A 14 -4.82 5.95 -3.48
CA TRP A 14 -5.80 5.52 -2.49
C TRP A 14 -7.06 5.01 -3.17
N SER A 15 -7.68 3.98 -2.61
CA SER A 15 -9.03 3.60 -3.00
C SER A 15 -10.01 4.72 -2.66
N GLU A 16 -11.11 4.83 -3.41
CA GLU A 16 -12.12 5.87 -3.20
C GLU A 16 -12.75 5.82 -1.80
N ASN A 17 -12.79 4.63 -1.19
CA ASN A 17 -13.28 4.43 0.17
C ASN A 17 -12.22 4.66 1.27
N GLY A 18 -10.95 4.93 0.91
CA GLY A 18 -9.86 5.20 1.85
C GLY A 18 -9.34 3.98 2.61
N GLU A 19 -9.78 2.77 2.28
CA GLU A 19 -9.39 1.54 2.99
C GLU A 19 -8.10 0.91 2.46
N LEU A 20 -7.72 1.19 1.21
CA LEU A 20 -6.55 0.61 0.56
C LEU A 20 -5.64 1.72 0.03
N VAL A 21 -4.34 1.50 0.18
CA VAL A 21 -3.30 2.33 -0.43
C VAL A 21 -2.36 1.46 -1.25
N CYS A 22 -2.12 1.89 -2.48
CA CYS A 22 -1.15 1.30 -3.39
C CYS A 22 0.09 2.20 -3.43
N ILE A 23 1.24 1.62 -3.10
CA ILE A 23 2.55 2.26 -3.25
C ILE A 23 3.24 1.60 -4.42
N SER A 24 3.43 2.36 -5.50
CA SER A 24 4.13 1.87 -6.69
C SER A 24 5.56 2.40 -6.74
N THR A 25 6.47 1.52 -7.11
CA THR A 25 7.87 1.81 -7.47
C THR A 25 8.07 1.52 -8.95
N GLU A 26 9.28 1.73 -9.48
CA GLU A 26 9.57 1.46 -10.90
C GLU A 26 9.48 -0.04 -11.24
N GLU A 27 9.77 -0.91 -10.28
CA GLU A 27 9.90 -2.36 -10.50
C GLU A 27 8.84 -3.18 -9.76
N SER A 28 8.07 -2.58 -8.84
CA SER A 28 7.15 -3.31 -7.95
C SER A 28 6.03 -2.42 -7.45
N PHE A 29 5.00 -3.05 -6.88
CA PHE A 29 3.93 -2.34 -6.18
C PHE A 29 3.56 -3.08 -4.90
N PHE A 30 3.07 -2.33 -3.92
CA PHE A 30 2.64 -2.82 -2.63
C PHE A 30 1.22 -2.33 -2.36
N ILE A 31 0.32 -3.24 -1.98
CA ILE A 31 -1.02 -2.89 -1.52
C ILE A 31 -1.05 -3.02 0.00
N LEU A 32 -1.40 -1.94 0.67
CA LEU A 32 -1.59 -1.91 2.12
C LEU A 32 -3.05 -1.60 2.43
N LYS A 33 -3.57 -2.24 3.46
CA LYS A 33 -4.90 -1.98 3.98
C LYS A 33 -4.81 -1.06 5.19
N TYR A 34 -5.43 0.11 5.09
CA TYR A 34 -5.51 1.08 6.15
C TYR A 34 -6.56 0.65 7.20
N ARG A 35 -6.17 0.68 8.47
CA ARG A 35 -7.01 0.35 9.63
C ARG A 35 -7.32 1.63 10.39
N GLN A 36 -8.41 2.30 10.03
CA GLN A 36 -8.83 3.51 10.73
C GLN A 36 -9.04 3.26 12.23
N GLU A 37 -9.57 2.09 12.61
CA GLU A 37 -9.79 1.73 14.01
C GLU A 37 -8.50 1.70 14.84
N ALA A 38 -7.40 1.18 14.26
CA ALA A 38 -6.09 1.17 14.94
C ALA A 38 -5.57 2.59 15.17
N VAL A 39 -5.80 3.48 14.20
CA VAL A 39 -5.44 4.90 14.33
C VAL A 39 -6.30 5.59 15.40
N ASP A 40 -7.59 5.31 15.44
CA ASP A 40 -8.48 5.89 16.44
C ASP A 40 -8.18 5.35 17.85
N GLN A 41 -7.76 4.09 17.98
CA GLN A 41 -7.26 3.54 19.25
C GLN A 41 -5.95 4.24 19.68
N ALA A 42 -4.98 4.39 18.79
CA ALA A 42 -3.71 5.05 19.08
C ALA A 42 -3.85 6.56 19.39
N LYS A 43 -4.91 7.22 18.90
CA LYS A 43 -5.25 8.59 19.34
C LYS A 43 -5.66 8.64 20.81
N ASN A 44 -6.36 7.61 21.28
CA ASN A 44 -6.82 7.51 22.67
C ASN A 44 -5.72 6.96 23.59
N ASP A 45 -4.85 6.11 23.06
CA ASP A 45 -3.72 5.52 23.77
C ASP A 45 -2.41 5.81 23.05
N LYS A 46 -1.70 6.82 23.57
CA LYS A 46 -0.44 7.30 23.00
C LYS A 46 0.71 6.29 23.16
N GLU A 47 0.56 5.26 23.99
CA GLU A 47 1.58 4.20 24.10
C GLU A 47 1.59 3.30 22.86
N LEU A 48 0.53 3.31 22.05
CA LEU A 48 0.44 2.60 20.77
C LEU A 48 1.11 3.34 19.60
N VAL A 49 1.67 4.53 19.84
CA VAL A 49 2.41 5.31 18.85
C VAL A 49 3.91 5.18 19.16
N THR A 50 4.64 4.49 18.30
CA THR A 50 6.10 4.33 18.39
C THR A 50 6.82 5.45 17.62
N GLU A 51 8.16 5.46 17.63
CA GLU A 51 8.93 6.46 16.86
C GLU A 51 8.69 6.36 15.34
N ASP A 52 8.34 5.15 14.88
CA ASP A 52 8.03 4.84 13.48
C ASP A 52 6.54 5.02 13.14
N GLY A 53 5.70 5.37 14.12
CA GLY A 53 4.28 5.63 13.95
C GLY A 53 3.38 4.56 14.59
N ILE A 54 2.28 4.20 13.93
CA ILE A 54 1.32 3.21 14.43
C ILE A 54 1.47 1.97 13.55
N GLU A 55 2.14 0.93 14.05
CA GLU A 55 2.41 -0.30 13.29
C GLU A 55 1.11 -0.95 12.79
N GLU A 56 0.07 -0.95 13.62
CA GLU A 56 -1.24 -1.54 13.32
C GLU A 56 -2.09 -0.72 12.34
N ALA A 57 -1.64 0.47 11.92
CA ALA A 57 -2.41 1.32 11.01
C ALA A 57 -2.46 0.77 9.59
N PHE A 58 -1.50 -0.06 9.19
CA PHE A 58 -1.41 -0.63 7.85
C PHE A 58 -1.09 -2.12 7.88
N ASP A 59 -1.88 -2.89 7.16
CA ASP A 59 -1.71 -4.33 7.00
C ASP A 59 -1.27 -4.62 5.55
N VAL A 60 -0.20 -5.41 5.38
CA VAL A 60 0.33 -5.71 4.03
C VAL A 60 -0.57 -6.76 3.39
N SER A 61 -1.32 -6.35 2.36
CA SER A 61 -2.16 -7.28 1.62
C SER A 61 -1.30 -8.07 0.63
N THR A 62 -0.98 -9.30 1.02
CA THR A 62 -0.18 -10.24 0.21
C THR A 62 -0.98 -10.77 -1.00
N ASP A 63 -2.31 -10.71 -0.95
CA ASP A 63 -3.21 -11.30 -1.94
C ASP A 63 -3.18 -10.62 -3.33
N CYS A 64 -2.61 -9.40 -3.44
CA CYS A 64 -2.50 -8.70 -4.72
C CYS A 64 -1.24 -9.05 -5.54
N PHE A 65 -0.36 -9.93 -5.02
CA PHE A 65 0.75 -10.46 -5.81
C PHE A 65 0.32 -11.49 -6.88
N ALA A 66 -0.98 -11.66 -7.09
CA ALA A 66 -1.52 -12.41 -8.21
C ALA A 66 -1.22 -11.63 -9.51
N ALA A 67 -0.13 -12.06 -10.16
CA ALA A 67 0.33 -11.73 -11.50
C ALA A 67 -0.64 -10.88 -12.31
N LEU A 68 -0.16 -9.73 -12.79
CA LEU A 68 -0.70 -9.04 -13.95
C LEU A 68 -0.78 -10.02 -15.14
N SER A 69 -1.83 -10.82 -15.16
CA SER A 69 -2.38 -11.40 -16.37
C SER A 69 -3.08 -10.24 -17.06
N ILE A 70 -2.28 -9.34 -17.64
CA ILE A 70 -2.75 -8.44 -18.69
C ILE A 70 -3.40 -9.34 -19.73
N GLY A 71 -4.73 -9.42 -19.66
CA GLY A 71 -5.54 -10.14 -20.61
C GLY A 71 -5.40 -9.46 -21.96
N ILE A 72 -4.35 -9.79 -22.70
CA ILE A 72 -4.48 -9.90 -24.15
C ILE A 72 -5.43 -11.08 -24.31
N LYS A 73 -6.73 -10.79 -24.43
CA LYS A 73 -7.73 -11.80 -24.80
C LYS A 73 -7.19 -12.45 -26.07
N THR A 74 -6.69 -13.68 -25.97
CA THR A 74 -6.44 -14.51 -27.13
C THR A 74 -7.79 -14.64 -27.81
N HIS A 75 -7.91 -13.99 -28.97
CA HIS A 75 -9.06 -14.11 -29.84
C HIS A 75 -9.00 -15.51 -30.45
N THR A 76 -9.31 -16.54 -29.66
CA THR A 76 -9.61 -17.86 -30.19
C THR A 76 -10.98 -17.75 -30.83
N ASN A 77 -11.00 -17.42 -32.11
CA ASN A 77 -12.19 -17.62 -32.93
C ASN A 77 -12.24 -19.12 -33.25
N LEU A 78 -13.31 -19.76 -32.79
CA LEU A 78 -13.80 -21.04 -33.30
C LEU A 78 -14.05 -20.94 -34.80
#